data_AF-A0AAD4VMT9-F1
#
_entry.id   AF-A0AAD4VMT9-F1
#
_cell.length_a   1.000
_cell.length_b   1.000
_cell.length_c   1.000
_cell.angle_alpha   90.00
_cell.angle_beta   90.00
_cell.angle_gamma   90.00
#
_symmetry.space_group_name_H-M   'P 1'
#
loop_
_entity.id
_entity.type
_entity.pdbx_description
1 polymer ?
#
loop_
_entity_poly.entity_id
_entity_poly.type
_entity_poly.pdbx_seq_one_letter_code
_entity_poly.pdbx_strand_id
1 'polypeptide(L)'
;MLQSVVAANDSMKSNEEAQAAKKTRELPNLSECHSCHLRVDIANANAKSKLNVLYSEWRIVLLCKKCFSRVESSELCSYCFSTSLSQESFSCRQCNRRVHRHCDSEYQSVVLLSDSSSATEF
;
A
#
# COMPACT_ATOMS: atom_id res chain seq x y z
N MET A 1 15.78 51.96 -26.36
CA MET A 1 14.66 51.96 -25.40
C MET A 1 14.21 50.53 -25.20
N LEU A 2 13.96 50.18 -23.95
CA LEU A 2 13.57 48.86 -23.45
C LEU A 2 12.17 48.43 -23.92
N GLN A 3 11.97 47.11 -24.03
CA GLN A 3 10.86 46.26 -23.52
C GLN A 3 10.72 45.01 -24.42
N SER A 4 11.10 43.80 -23.97
CA SER A 4 10.30 42.80 -23.20
C SER A 4 9.20 42.16 -24.09
N VAL A 5 9.00 40.83 -24.20
CA VAL A 5 8.76 39.81 -23.17
C VAL A 5 8.69 38.38 -23.79
N VAL A 6 8.90 37.38 -22.91
CA VAL A 6 8.43 35.97 -22.83
C VAL A 6 8.88 34.86 -23.78
N ALA A 7 9.25 33.76 -23.11
CA ALA A 7 9.62 32.41 -23.58
C ALA A 7 8.41 31.51 -23.85
N ALA A 8 8.61 30.41 -24.60
CA ALA A 8 8.35 29.02 -24.18
C ALA A 8 8.43 28.05 -25.37
N ASN A 9 8.84 26.83 -25.03
CA ASN A 9 8.89 25.60 -25.85
C ASN A 9 7.52 25.20 -26.43
N ASP A 10 7.50 24.35 -27.47
CA ASP A 10 7.03 22.94 -27.39
C ASP A 10 6.70 22.40 -28.80
N SER A 11 7.16 21.18 -29.12
CA SER A 11 6.40 20.18 -29.89
C SER A 11 7.32 19.10 -30.44
N MET A 12 7.51 18.03 -29.69
CA MET A 12 7.70 16.71 -30.28
C MET A 12 6.65 15.75 -29.72
N LYS A 13 5.51 15.85 -30.40
CA LYS A 13 4.45 14.87 -30.66
C LYS A 13 4.59 13.51 -29.95
N SER A 14 3.62 13.27 -29.09
CA SER A 14 3.30 12.01 -28.42
C SER A 14 3.26 10.82 -29.39
N ASN A 15 3.89 9.72 -28.98
CA ASN A 15 3.61 8.38 -29.47
C ASN A 15 3.00 7.60 -28.31
N GLU A 16 1.78 7.97 -27.94
CA GLU A 16 0.89 7.13 -27.17
C GLU A 16 0.26 6.12 -28.13
N GLU A 17 0.16 4.86 -27.70
CA GLU A 17 -0.42 3.69 -28.40
C GLU A 17 0.58 2.75 -29.08
N ALA A 18 1.25 1.91 -28.29
CA ALA A 18 1.40 0.48 -28.61
C ALA A 18 2.04 -0.27 -27.43
N GLN A 19 1.30 -0.42 -26.33
CA GLN A 19 1.54 -1.51 -25.37
C GLN A 19 0.29 -1.71 -24.49
N ALA A 20 -0.82 -2.05 -25.15
CA ALA A 20 -1.87 -2.81 -24.50
C ALA A 20 -1.32 -4.23 -24.23
N ALA A 21 -0.38 -4.32 -23.27
CA ALA A 21 0.13 -5.57 -22.78
C ALA A 21 -1.06 -6.32 -22.17
N LYS A 22 -1.23 -7.57 -22.61
CA LYS A 22 -2.15 -8.55 -22.04
C LYS A 22 -2.02 -8.44 -20.52
N LYS A 23 -3.06 -7.95 -19.83
CA LYS A 23 -3.07 -7.81 -18.37
C LYS A 23 -3.09 -9.20 -17.75
N THR A 24 -1.95 -9.89 -17.76
CA THR A 24 -1.69 -10.94 -16.78
C THR A 24 -1.82 -10.25 -15.43
N ARG A 25 -2.74 -10.75 -14.59
CA ARG A 25 -2.92 -10.33 -13.21
C ARG A 25 -1.54 -10.05 -12.61
N GLU A 26 -1.27 -8.80 -12.26
CA GLU A 26 0.03 -8.42 -11.72
C GLU A 26 0.33 -9.30 -10.52
N LEU A 27 1.47 -9.99 -10.56
CA LEU A 27 1.90 -10.77 -9.41
C LEU A 27 2.19 -9.82 -8.25
N PRO A 28 1.82 -10.19 -7.01
CA PRO A 28 2.15 -9.37 -5.85
C PRO A 28 3.67 -9.21 -5.74
N ASN A 29 4.15 -7.98 -5.54
CA ASN A 29 5.58 -7.73 -5.37
C ASN A 29 6.05 -8.22 -4.00
N LEU A 30 6.67 -9.40 -3.99
CA LEU A 30 7.18 -10.03 -2.76
C LEU A 30 8.54 -9.47 -2.29
N SER A 31 9.14 -8.58 -3.09
CA SER A 31 10.46 -8.01 -2.84
C SER A 31 10.41 -6.59 -2.26
N GLU A 32 9.22 -6.04 -2.02
CA GLU A 32 9.05 -4.64 -1.64
C GLU A 32 8.30 -4.47 -0.32
N CYS A 33 8.81 -3.59 0.54
CA CYS A 33 8.13 -3.20 1.77
C CYS A 33 6.87 -2.39 1.45
N HIS A 34 5.70 -2.84 1.90
CA HIS A 34 4.42 -2.15 1.65
C HIS A 34 4.27 -0.79 2.37
N SER A 35 5.16 -0.46 3.31
CA SER A 35 5.11 0.83 4.04
C SER A 35 6.06 1.87 3.46
N CYS A 36 7.29 1.50 3.11
CA CYS A 36 8.33 2.45 2.72
C CYS A 36 8.90 2.19 1.31
N HIS A 37 8.34 1.23 0.58
CA HIS A 37 8.75 0.88 -0.80
C HIS A 37 10.21 0.44 -0.94
N LEU A 38 10.86 0.10 0.19
CA LEU A 38 12.21 -0.47 0.17
C LEU A 38 12.16 -1.82 -0.54
N ARG A 39 12.93 -1.94 -1.62
CA ARG A 39 13.12 -3.20 -2.34
C ARG A 39 14.28 -3.98 -1.75
N VAL A 40 14.11 -5.30 -1.66
CA VAL A 40 15.11 -6.24 -1.17
C VAL A 40 15.39 -7.24 -2.28
N ASP A 41 16.68 -7.52 -2.50
CA ASP A 41 17.06 -8.59 -3.41
C ASP A 41 16.79 -9.93 -2.73
N ILE A 42 15.75 -10.64 -3.18
CA ILE A 42 15.35 -11.94 -2.62
C ILE A 42 16.44 -12.99 -2.88
N ALA A 43 17.13 -12.92 -4.03
CA ALA A 43 18.14 -13.91 -4.41
C ALA A 43 19.39 -13.82 -3.52
N ASN A 44 19.71 -12.61 -3.04
CA ASN A 44 20.84 -12.35 -2.15
C ASN A 44 20.42 -11.97 -0.72
N ALA A 45 19.16 -12.26 -0.35
CA ALA A 45 18.61 -11.87 0.94
C ALA A 45 19.31 -12.63 2.08
N ASN A 46 20.14 -11.93 2.84
CA ASN A 46 20.56 -12.40 4.15
C ASN A 46 19.44 -12.15 5.18
N ALA A 47 19.53 -12.76 6.37
CA ALA A 47 18.49 -12.62 7.41
C ALA A 47 18.19 -11.17 7.81
N LYS A 48 19.11 -10.21 7.57
CA LYS A 48 18.94 -8.79 7.91
C LYS A 48 18.18 -8.00 6.83
N SER A 49 18.19 -8.44 5.58
CA SER A 49 17.50 -7.79 4.46
C SER A 49 16.16 -8.44 4.11
N LYS A 50 15.70 -9.45 4.86
CA LYS A 50 14.41 -10.10 4.61
C LYS A 50 13.23 -9.21 5.03
N LEU A 51 12.16 -9.21 4.23
CA LEU A 51 10.87 -8.64 4.64
C LEU A 51 10.13 -9.59 5.59
N ASN A 52 9.47 -9.01 6.58
CA ASN A 52 8.71 -9.72 7.61
C ASN A 52 7.23 -9.71 7.24
N VAL A 53 6.57 -10.85 7.45
CA VAL A 53 5.12 -10.96 7.27
C VAL A 53 4.44 -10.36 8.50
N LEU A 54 3.69 -9.28 8.31
CA LEU A 54 2.78 -8.78 9.33
C LEU A 54 1.49 -9.61 9.27
N TYR A 55 1.30 -10.45 10.27
CA TYR A 55 0.07 -11.21 10.45
C TYR A 55 -1.10 -10.23 10.63
N SER A 56 -1.96 -10.18 9.63
CA SER A 56 -3.26 -9.51 9.64
C SER A 56 -4.28 -10.49 9.05
N GLU A 57 -5.52 -10.46 9.53
CA GLU A 57 -6.54 -11.43 9.11
C GLU A 57 -6.93 -11.30 7.62
N TRP A 58 -6.69 -10.13 7.02
CA TRP A 58 -7.29 -9.77 5.73
C TRP A 58 -6.29 -9.65 4.57
N ARG A 59 -4.99 -9.51 4.85
CA ARG A 59 -3.97 -9.39 3.78
C ARG A 59 -2.59 -9.87 4.21
N ILE A 60 -1.87 -10.43 3.25
CA ILE A 60 -0.43 -10.69 3.39
C ILE A 60 0.30 -9.36 3.24
N VAL A 61 0.93 -8.90 4.31
CA VAL A 61 1.72 -7.66 4.30
C VAL A 61 3.19 -7.98 4.54
N LEU A 62 4.05 -7.48 3.65
CA LEU A 62 5.50 -7.57 3.79
C LEU A 62 6.07 -6.22 4.22
N LEU A 63 6.82 -6.21 5.34
CA LEU A 63 7.45 -5.02 5.89
C LEU A 63 8.94 -5.24 6.13
N CYS A 64 9.76 -4.23 5.83
CA CYS A 64 11.14 -4.23 6.29
C CYS A 64 11.18 -4.21 7.83
N LYS A 65 12.28 -4.65 8.43
CA LYS A 65 12.43 -4.74 9.89
C LYS A 65 12.05 -3.43 10.60
N LYS A 66 12.45 -2.28 10.05
CA LYS A 66 12.13 -0.96 10.62
C LYS A 66 10.63 -0.70 10.64
N CYS A 67 9.93 -0.86 9.52
CA CYS A 67 8.49 -0.63 9.46
C CYS A 67 7.70 -1.62 10.31
N PHE A 68 8.15 -2.88 10.36
CA PHE A 68 7.55 -3.90 11.20
C PHE A 68 7.60 -3.49 12.68
N SER A 69 8.77 -3.09 13.19
CA SER A 69 8.91 -2.65 14.58
C SER A 69 8.07 -1.41 14.91
N ARG A 70 7.86 -0.50 13.95
CA ARG A 70 6.98 0.68 14.16
C ARG A 70 5.49 0.32 14.21
N VAL A 71 5.09 -0.76 13.54
CA VAL A 71 3.73 -1.29 13.67
C VAL A 71 3.56 -2.00 15.02
N GLU A 72 4.56 -2.78 15.44
CA GLU A 72 4.54 -3.44 16.75
C GLU A 72 4.54 -2.46 17.93
N SER A 73 5.24 -1.33 17.81
CA SER A 73 5.23 -0.27 18.82
C SER A 73 4.00 0.64 18.75
N SER A 74 3.04 0.37 17.85
CA SER A 74 1.83 1.17 17.64
C SER A 74 2.08 2.60 17.20
N GLU A 75 3.27 2.88 16.65
CA GLU A 75 3.61 4.16 16.03
C GLU A 75 2.93 4.31 14.66
N LEU A 76 2.89 3.22 13.89
CA LEU A 76 2.19 3.14 12.61
C LEU A 76 0.85 2.42 12.73
N CYS A 77 -0.14 2.90 11.97
CA CYS A 77 -1.35 2.14 11.73
C CYS A 77 -1.04 0.85 10.95
N SER A 78 -1.62 -0.26 11.39
CA SER A 78 -1.40 -1.60 10.78
C SER A 78 -1.93 -1.72 9.34
N TYR A 79 -2.79 -0.78 8.92
CA TYR A 79 -3.43 -0.80 7.60
C TYR A 79 -2.80 0.19 6.63
N CYS A 80 -2.83 1.49 6.94
CA CYS A 80 -2.30 2.51 6.03
C CYS A 80 -0.81 2.82 6.24
N PHE A 81 -0.18 2.28 7.29
CA PHE A 81 1.21 2.57 7.66
C PHE A 81 1.54 4.05 7.84
N SER A 82 0.54 4.87 8.14
CA SER A 82 0.70 6.29 8.47
C SER A 82 0.84 6.51 9.98
N THR A 83 1.57 7.56 10.35
CA THR A 83 1.68 8.09 11.72
C THR A 83 0.60 9.12 12.07
N SER A 84 -0.30 9.46 11.13
CA SER A 84 -1.28 10.54 11.31
C SER A 84 -2.06 10.41 12.62
N LEU A 85 -1.80 11.33 13.56
CA LEU A 85 -2.45 11.39 14.87
C LEU A 85 -3.81 12.10 14.80
N SER A 86 -4.08 12.86 13.74
CA SER A 86 -5.34 13.57 13.52
C SER A 86 -6.51 12.63 13.18
N GLN A 87 -6.23 11.38 12.83
CA GLN A 87 -7.25 10.39 12.55
C GLN A 87 -7.59 9.64 13.84
N GLU A 88 -8.88 9.53 14.13
CA GLU A 88 -9.34 8.70 15.23
C GLU A 88 -8.80 7.26 15.06
N SER A 89 -8.18 6.76 16.12
CA SER A 89 -7.58 5.43 16.14
C SER A 89 -7.89 4.69 17.43
N PHE A 90 -7.78 3.38 17.38
CA PHE A 90 -7.87 2.49 18.53
C PHE A 90 -6.71 1.50 18.51
N SER A 91 -6.46 0.87 19.65
CA SER A 91 -5.48 -0.22 19.77
C SER A 91 -6.20 -1.55 19.84
N CYS A 92 -5.74 -2.54 19.08
CA CYS A 92 -6.25 -3.90 19.17
C CYS A 92 -5.97 -4.47 20.57
N ARG A 93 -6.96 -5.06 21.24
CA ARG A 93 -6.80 -5.57 22.61
C ARG A 93 -5.89 -6.80 22.72
N GLN A 94 -5.65 -7.52 21.61
CA GLN A 94 -4.83 -8.72 21.60
C GLN A 94 -3.35 -8.42 21.32
N CYS A 95 -3.07 -7.59 20.31
CA CYS A 95 -1.70 -7.30 19.86
C CYS A 95 -1.24 -5.87 20.16
N ASN A 96 -2.10 -5.04 20.77
CA ASN A 96 -1.88 -3.62 21.09
C ASN A 96 -1.55 -2.70 19.92
N ARG A 97 -1.52 -3.21 18.68
CA ARG A 97 -1.24 -2.43 17.46
C ARG A 97 -2.31 -1.39 17.19
N ARG A 98 -1.90 -0.23 16.69
CA ARG A 98 -2.79 0.88 16.31
C ARG A 98 -3.50 0.59 14.99
N VAL A 99 -4.78 0.96 14.95
CA VAL A 99 -5.64 0.94 13.76
C VAL A 99 -6.44 2.24 13.70
N HIS A 100 -6.43 2.94 12.57
CA HIS A 100 -7.33 4.08 12.34
C HIS A 100 -8.76 3.57 12.13
N ARG A 101 -9.75 4.27 12.70
CA ARG A 101 -11.17 3.89 12.57
C ARG A 101 -11.62 3.74 11.12
N HIS A 102 -11.20 4.67 10.27
CA HIS A 102 -11.53 4.61 8.84
C HIS A 102 -10.85 3.41 8.14
N CYS A 103 -9.65 3.02 8.54
CA CYS A 103 -9.01 1.83 7.99
C CYS A 103 -9.72 0.54 8.39
N ASP A 104 -10.34 0.49 9.57
CA ASP A 104 -11.15 -0.65 9.99
C ASP A 104 -12.44 -0.74 9.15
N SER A 105 -13.14 0.38 8.95
CA SER A 105 -14.39 0.42 8.18
C SER A 105 -14.22 0.07 6.71
N GLU A 106 -13.16 0.56 6.06
CA GLU A 106 -12.87 0.29 4.64
C GLU A 106 -12.62 -1.20 4.38
N TYR A 107 -12.03 -1.92 5.34
CA TYR A 107 -11.78 -3.35 5.16
C TYR A 107 -13.00 -4.21 5.55
N GLN A 108 -13.82 -3.77 6.51
CA GLN A 108 -15.09 -4.45 6.81
C GLN A 108 -16.08 -4.37 5.63
N SER A 109 -16.12 -3.26 4.91
CA SER A 109 -17.04 -3.09 3.77
C SER A 109 -16.70 -4.02 2.60
N VAL A 110 -15.42 -4.31 2.36
CA VAL A 110 -14.97 -5.23 1.29
C VAL A 110 -15.47 -6.66 1.53
N VAL A 111 -15.57 -7.10 2.79
CA VAL A 111 -16.11 -8.43 3.13
C VAL A 111 -17.59 -8.52 2.76
N LEU A 112 -18.38 -7.49 3.07
CA LEU A 112 -19.83 -7.49 2.81
C LEU A 112 -20.17 -7.36 1.31
N LEU A 113 -19.31 -6.70 0.53
CA LEU A 113 -19.48 -6.60 -0.93
C LEU A 113 -19.16 -7.92 -1.65
N SER A 114 -18.42 -8.82 -1.01
CA SER A 114 -18.09 -10.15 -1.54
C SER A 114 -19.24 -11.16 -1.34
N ASP A 115 -20.08 -10.96 -0.31
CA ASP A 115 -21.19 -11.86 0.04
C ASP A 115 -22.53 -11.50 -0.66
N SER A 116 -22.57 -10.42 -1.45
CA SER A 116 -23.81 -9.97 -2.11
C SER A 116 -24.15 -10.73 -3.42
N SER A 117 -23.51 -11.86 -3.71
CA SER A 117 -23.76 -12.67 -4.92
C SER A 117 -24.66 -13.89 -4.67
N SER A 118 -25.61 -13.77 -3.76
CA SER A 118 -26.69 -14.75 -3.60
C SER A 118 -28.05 -14.07 -3.69
N ALA A 119 -28.55 -13.91 -4.92
CA ALA A 119 -29.97 -13.67 -5.16
C ALA A 119 -30.39 -14.23 -6.53
N THR A 120 -30.93 -15.44 -6.46
CA THR A 120 -32.12 -15.95 -7.17
C THR A 120 -32.18 -15.82 -8.69
N GLU A 121 -32.02 -16.94 -9.40
CA GLU A 121 -32.75 -17.18 -10.64
C GLU A 121 -33.59 -18.46 -10.48
N PHE A 122 -34.84 -18.35 -10.93
CA PHE A 122 -35.97 -19.26 -10.73
C PHE A 122 -35.88 -20.55 -11.56
#